data_AF-A0A124HBN8-F1
#
_entry.id   AF-A0A124HBN8-F1
#
_cell.length_a   1.000
_cell.length_b   1.000
_cell.length_c   1.000
_cell.angle_alpha   90.00
_cell.angle_beta   90.00
_cell.angle_gamma   90.00
#
_symmetry.space_group_name_H-M   'P 1'
#
loop_
_entity.id
_entity.type
_entity.pdbx_description
1 polymer ?
#
loop_
_entity_poly.entity_id
_entity_poly.type
_entity_poly.pdbx_seq_one_letter_code
_entity_poly.pdbx_strand_id
1 'polypeptide(L)' 'MRAVARAHGVSVAQVRLAWTLHQRPHVLGIPGTGDPDHLAQNIAAGALRLSEEEMTLLASGS' A
#
# COMPACT_ATOMS: atom_id res chain seq x y z
N MET A 1 -2.04 11.50 0.37
CA MET A 1 -1.01 10.44 0.18
C MET A 1 0.34 10.70 0.87
N ARG A 2 1.05 11.81 0.63
CA ARG A 2 2.34 12.10 1.30
C ARG A 2 2.25 12.21 2.83
N ALA A 3 1.15 12.72 3.36
CA ALA A 3 0.89 12.79 4.81
C ALA A 3 0.77 11.39 5.44
N VAL A 4 -0.01 10.50 4.81
CA VAL A 4 -0.16 9.08 5.22
C VAL A 4 1.19 8.36 5.17
N ALA A 5 1.96 8.54 4.08
CA ALA A 5 3.30 7.97 3.96
C ALA A 5 4.22 8.38 5.13
N ARG A 6 4.17 9.66 5.52
CA ARG A 6 4.93 10.18 6.66
C ARG A 6 4.44 9.63 8.00
N ALA A 7 3.13 9.54 8.21
CA ALA A 7 2.53 9.03 9.44
C ALA A 7 2.92 7.56 9.70
N HIS A 8 2.99 6.76 8.62
CA HIS A 8 3.35 5.35 8.67
C HIS A 8 4.85 5.08 8.50
N GLY A 9 5.68 6.11 8.25
CA GLY A 9 7.11 5.95 8.02
C GLY A 9 7.46 5.14 6.75
N VAL A 10 6.57 5.12 5.76
CA VAL A 10 6.70 4.34 4.52
C VAL A 10 6.82 5.25 3.30
N SER A 11 7.21 4.67 2.17
CA SER A 11 7.23 5.39 0.90
C SER A 11 5.81 5.65 0.36
N VAL A 12 5.68 6.69 -0.48
CA VAL A 12 4.42 6.97 -1.19
C VAL A 12 4.00 5.79 -2.09
N ALA A 13 4.98 5.05 -2.65
CA ALA A 13 4.71 3.86 -3.45
C ALA A 13 4.06 2.75 -2.63
N GLN A 14 4.51 2.52 -1.39
CA GLN A 14 3.90 1.55 -0.48
C GLN A 14 2.47 1.94 -0.10
N VAL A 15 2.18 3.23 0.13
CA VAL A 15 0.81 3.70 0.40
C VAL A 15 -0.10 3.49 -0.82
N ARG A 16 0.38 3.76 -2.04
CA ARG A 16 -0.37 3.50 -3.27
C ARG A 16 -0.70 2.02 -3.43
N LEU A 17 0.29 1.16 -3.19
CA LEU A 17 0.12 -0.28 -3.29
C LEU A 17 -0.88 -0.80 -2.25
N ALA A 18 -0.74 -0.40 -0.99
CA ALA A 18 -1.66 -0.74 0.09
C ALA A 18 -3.10 -0.30 -0.24
N TRP A 19 -3.30 0.94 -0.68
CA TRP A 19 -4.63 1.45 -1.08
C TRP A 19 -5.24 0.69 -2.27
N THR A 20 -4.40 0.26 -3.23
CA THR A 20 -4.84 -0.55 -4.38
C THR A 20 -5.26 -1.96 -3.95
N LEU A 21 -4.47 -2.60 -3.08
CA LEU A 21 -4.77 -3.93 -2.52
C LEU A 21 -6.04 -3.90 -1.67
N HIS A 22 -6.27 -2.81 -0.93
CA HIS A 22 -7.47 -2.64 -0.11
C HIS A 22 -8.76 -2.56 -0.96
N GLN A 23 -8.69 -2.00 -2.17
CA GLN A 23 -9.82 -1.94 -3.10
C GLN A 23 -10.08 -3.27 -3.82
N ARG A 24 -9.07 -4.14 -3.92
CA ARG A 24 -9.18 -5.46 -4.55
C ARG A 24 -8.61 -6.54 -3.64
N PRO A 25 -9.36 -7.00 -2.61
CA PRO A 25 -8.90 -7.99 -1.64
C PRO A 25 -8.51 -9.37 -2.24
N HIS A 26 -8.65 -9.57 -3.56
CA HIS A 26 -8.34 -10.81 -4.26
C HIS A 26 -7.09 -10.73 -5.17
N VAL A 27 -6.34 -9.63 -5.16
CA VAL A 27 -5.09 -9.51 -5.92
C VAL A 27 -3.90 -9.70 -4.98
N LEU A 28 -3.77 -10.90 -4.39
CA LEU A 28 -2.45 -11.45 -4.11
C LEU A 28 -1.97 -12.15 -5.38
N GLY A 29 -1.85 -11.38 -6.46
CA GLY A 29 -1.10 -11.83 -7.62
C GLY A 29 0.33 -11.97 -7.15
N ILE A 30 0.77 -13.19 -6.83
CA ILE A 30 2.16 -13.52 -6.53
C ILE A 30 2.96 -12.99 -7.71
N PRO A 31 3.63 -11.82 -7.62
CA PRO A 31 4.40 -11.34 -8.75
C PRO A 31 5.63 -12.21 -8.75
N GLY A 32 5.74 -13.09 -9.74
CA GLY A 32 7.00 -13.75 -10.06
C GLY A 32 8.04 -12.65 -10.27
N THR A 33 8.80 -12.36 -9.23
CA THR A 33 9.89 -11.40 -9.27
C THR A 33 11.01 -12.08 -8.53
N GLY A 34 12.04 -12.49 -9.27
CA GLY A 34 13.28 -13.04 -8.72
C GLY A 34 14.11 -12.01 -7.96
N ASP A 35 13.46 -10.98 -7.40
CA ASP A 35 14.07 -9.90 -6.64
C ASP A 35 13.40 -9.84 -5.24
N PRO A 36 14.11 -10.31 -4.20
CA PRO A 36 13.58 -10.35 -2.84
C PRO A 36 13.28 -8.97 -2.24
N ASP A 37 13.87 -7.88 -2.75
CA ASP A 37 13.63 -6.53 -2.22
C ASP A 37 12.23 -6.03 -2.61
N HIS A 38 11.80 -6.32 -3.84
CA HIS A 38 10.44 -6.02 -4.29
C HIS A 38 9.39 -6.86 -3.54
N LEU A 39 9.70 -8.13 -3.24
CA LEU A 39 8.85 -8.99 -2.42
C LEU A 39 8.68 -8.41 -1.01
N ALA A 40 9.77 -7.98 -0.36
CA ALA A 40 9.73 -7.38 0.97
C ALA A 40 8.89 -6.09 0.99
N GLN A 41 9.01 -5.24 -0.03
CA GLN A 41 8.20 -4.03 -0.16
C GLN A 41 6.71 -4.33 -0.34
N ASN A 42 6.38 -5.35 -1.12
CA ASN A 42 4.99 -5.77 -1.36
C ASN A 42 4.36 -6.36 -0.10
N ILE A 43 5.09 -7.20 0.65
CA ILE A 43 4.65 -7.74 1.93
C ILE A 43 4.41 -6.60 2.94
N ALA A 44 5.34 -5.64 3.04
CA ALA A 44 5.20 -4.49 3.93
C ALA A 44 3.99 -3.61 3.56
N ALA A 45 3.71 -3.42 2.27
CA ALA A 45 2.53 -2.68 1.83
C ALA A 45 1.22 -3.43 2.10
N GLY A 46 1.19 -4.77 1.92
CA GLY A 46 0.03 -5.59 2.24
C GLY A 46 -0.29 -5.68 3.74
N ALA A 47 0.73 -5.51 4.60
CA ALA A 47 0.56 -5.45 6.05
C ALA A 47 0.10 -4.07 6.57
N LEU A 48 0.11 -3.03 5.72
CA LEU A 48 -0.27 -1.68 6.09
C LEU A 48 -1.78 -1.60 6.33
N ARG A 49 -2.18 -1.41 7.59
CA ARG A 49 -3.58 -1.16 7.97
C ARG A 49 -3.87 0.32 7.88
N LEU A 50 -4.52 0.72 6.78
CA LEU A 50 -5.07 2.06 6.61
C LEU A 50 -6.40 2.17 7.36
N SER A 51 -6.57 3.25 8.13
CA SER A 51 -7.85 3.57 8.78
C SER A 51 -8.90 4.04 7.76
N GLU A 52 -10.18 4.01 8.14
CA GLU A 52 -11.27 4.51 7.28
C GLU A 52 -11.06 5.99 6.90
N GLU A 53 -10.61 6.80 7.85
CA GLU A 53 -10.30 8.22 7.64
C GLU A 53 -9.18 8.42 6.60
N GLU A 54 -8.12 7.61 6.69
CA GLU A 54 -7.03 7.62 5.70
C GLU A 54 -7.51 7.12 4.34
N MET A 55 -8.37 6.11 4.30
CA MET A 55 -8.97 5.60 3.07
C MET A 55 -9.82 6.68 2.39
N THR A 56 -10.64 7.42 3.14
CA THR A 56 -11.42 8.57 2.63
C THR A 56 -10.53 9.70 2.14
N LEU A 57 -9.46 10.01 2.87
CA LEU A 57 -8.49 11.04 2.49
C LEU A 57 -7.73 10.66 1.20
N LEU A 58 -7.46 9.37 0.99
CA LEU A 58 -6.80 8.88 -0.22
C LEU A 58 -7.75 8.84 -1.42
N ALA A 59 -9.04 8.52 -1.21
CA ALA A 59 -10.05 8.47 -2.26
C ALA A 59 -10.43 9.87 -2.80
N SER A 60 -10.33 10.92 -1.97
CA SER A 60 -10.65 12.30 -2.34
C SER A 60 -9.51 13.04 -3.07
N GLY A 61 -8.31 12.44 -3.12
CA GLY A 61 -7.12 13.03 -3.75
C GLY A 61 -6.52 12.19 -4.88
N SER A 62 -7.31 11.29 -5.48
CA SER A 62 -6.90 10.40 -6.57
C SER A 62 -7.60 10.69 -7.89
#